data_AF-A0A2M8KGC8-F1
#
_entry.id   AF-A0A2M8KGC8-F1
#
_cell.length_a   1.000
_cell.length_b   1.000
_cell.length_c   1.000
_cell.angle_alpha   90.00
_cell.angle_beta   90.00
_cell.angle_gamma   90.00
#
_symmetry.space_group_name_H-M   'P 1'
#
loop_
_entity.id
_entity.type
_entity.pdbx_description
1 polymer ?
#
loop_
_entity_poly.entity_id
_entity_poly.type
_entity_poly.pdbx_seq_one_letter_code
_entity_poly.pdbx_strand_id
1 'polypeptide(L)'
;MKKLNELSRECVNCKAMCCGKRTPPFLCLSEVAYFLDKQCPQNKIIEKGSCHCVKGLCHFLDRSDFLCKIYKNRPIDCRTYPVFIGIKNQKIVYFIDQKCPVVKNKLITKKYIDSAIGLWRKNMPSFEWIRDYQNGDAAKNYDFVLVEDYLR
;
A
#
# COMPACT_ATOMS: atom_id res chain seq x y z
N MET A 1 18.36 -15.52 -8.18
CA MET A 1 17.16 -15.27 -7.34
C MET A 1 17.49 -14.49 -6.05
N LYS A 2 18.36 -13.43 -6.08
CA LYS A 2 18.92 -12.81 -4.86
C LYS A 2 18.17 -11.56 -4.33
N LYS A 3 17.41 -10.82 -5.16
CA LYS A 3 16.79 -9.52 -4.78
C LYS A 3 15.51 -9.62 -3.91
N LEU A 4 14.86 -10.78 -3.85
CA LEU A 4 13.69 -11.00 -2.99
C LEU A 4 14.07 -11.09 -1.50
N ASN A 5 15.34 -11.36 -1.18
CA ASN A 5 15.77 -11.63 0.19
C ASN A 5 15.99 -10.34 1.00
N GLU A 6 16.48 -9.26 0.39
CA GLU A 6 16.75 -7.99 1.09
C GLU A 6 15.47 -7.23 1.41
N LEU A 7 14.54 -7.12 0.46
CA LEU A 7 13.24 -6.46 0.68
C LEU A 7 12.41 -7.19 1.74
N SER A 8 12.38 -8.53 1.67
CA SER A 8 11.70 -9.35 2.68
C SER A 8 12.35 -9.17 4.05
N ARG A 9 13.68 -9.09 4.13
CA ARG A 9 14.41 -8.85 5.39
C ARG A 9 14.05 -7.51 6.01
N GLU A 10 13.97 -6.43 5.24
CA GLU A 10 13.55 -5.12 5.77
C GLU A 10 12.11 -5.14 6.29
N CYS A 11 11.21 -5.83 5.58
CA CYS A 11 9.85 -6.05 6.07
C CYS A 11 9.82 -6.83 7.39
N VAL A 12 10.60 -7.90 7.52
CA VAL A 12 10.72 -8.69 8.76
C VAL A 12 11.30 -7.83 9.89
N ASN A 13 12.39 -7.10 9.63
CA ASN A 13 13.07 -6.25 10.62
C ASN A 13 12.16 -5.14 11.15
N CYS A 14 11.39 -4.51 10.26
CA CYS A 14 10.39 -3.53 10.67
C CYS A 14 9.10 -4.15 11.20
N LYS A 15 9.02 -5.48 11.32
CA LYS A 15 7.84 -6.22 11.80
C LYS A 15 6.57 -5.89 11.00
N ALA A 16 6.75 -5.65 9.70
CA ALA A 16 5.71 -5.18 8.79
C ALA A 16 4.85 -4.07 9.42
N MET A 17 5.45 -2.95 9.85
CA MET A 17 4.69 -1.81 10.41
C MET A 17 3.57 -1.36 9.47
N CYS A 18 3.78 -1.47 8.16
CA CYS A 18 2.76 -1.22 7.14
C CYS A 18 1.55 -2.18 7.20
N CYS A 19 1.61 -3.27 7.97
CA CYS A 19 0.50 -4.19 8.21
C CYS A 19 0.01 -4.17 9.67
N GLY A 20 0.91 -3.91 10.64
CA GLY A 20 0.60 -4.00 12.08
C GLY A 20 0.32 -2.67 12.78
N LYS A 21 0.88 -1.55 12.29
CA LYS A 21 0.69 -0.19 12.84
C LYS A 21 0.02 0.76 11.85
N ARG A 22 -0.10 0.34 10.59
CA ARG A 22 -0.84 1.03 9.55
C ARG A 22 -2.34 0.91 9.80
N THR A 23 -3.07 1.91 9.34
CA THR A 23 -4.46 1.80 8.92
C THR A 23 -4.74 0.66 7.95
N PRO A 24 -6.01 0.23 7.88
CA PRO A 24 -6.46 -0.81 6.95
C PRO A 24 -6.04 -0.50 5.49
N PRO A 25 -5.46 -1.47 4.75
CA PRO A 25 -5.16 -1.27 3.35
C PRO A 25 -6.44 -1.03 2.57
N PHE A 26 -6.37 -0.13 1.60
CA PHE A 26 -7.49 0.13 0.71
C PHE A 26 -7.50 -0.87 -0.45
N LEU A 27 -8.71 -1.20 -0.89
CA LEU A 27 -8.97 -2.13 -1.98
C LEU A 27 -9.48 -1.33 -3.18
N CYS A 28 -8.96 -1.63 -4.37
CA CYS A 28 -9.66 -1.22 -5.59
C CYS A 28 -10.91 -2.10 -5.79
N LEU A 29 -11.86 -1.64 -6.63
CA LEU A 29 -13.13 -2.34 -6.83
C LEU A 29 -12.95 -3.82 -7.25
N SER A 30 -11.97 -4.11 -8.10
CA SER A 30 -11.68 -5.48 -8.53
C SER A 30 -11.10 -6.38 -7.42
N GLU A 31 -10.52 -5.79 -6.38
CA GLU A 31 -9.98 -6.53 -5.22
C GLU A 31 -11.05 -6.84 -4.17
N VAL A 32 -12.09 -6.00 -4.08
CA VAL A 32 -13.20 -6.20 -3.14
C VAL A 32 -13.81 -7.60 -3.33
N ALA A 33 -14.08 -8.01 -4.57
CA ALA A 33 -14.65 -9.33 -4.86
C ALA A 33 -13.77 -10.49 -4.35
N TYR A 34 -12.44 -10.41 -4.53
CA TYR A 34 -11.50 -11.41 -4.03
C TYR A 34 -11.52 -11.51 -2.50
N PHE A 35 -11.59 -10.36 -1.81
CA PHE A 35 -11.60 -10.31 -0.36
C PHE A 35 -12.95 -10.73 0.25
N LEU A 36 -14.06 -10.51 -0.46
CA LEU A 36 -15.40 -10.99 -0.06
C LEU A 36 -15.53 -12.51 -0.23
N ASP A 37 -15.14 -13.05 -1.39
CA ASP A 37 -15.25 -14.48 -1.73
C ASP A 37 -14.44 -15.38 -0.78
N LYS A 38 -13.25 -14.95 -0.40
CA LYS A 38 -12.34 -15.73 0.44
C LYS A 38 -12.75 -15.78 1.92
N GLN A 39 -13.95 -15.29 2.26
CA GLN A 39 -14.58 -15.36 3.59
C GLN A 39 -13.56 -15.22 4.73
N CYS A 40 -12.69 -14.20 4.67
CA CYS A 40 -11.76 -13.96 5.77
C CYS A 40 -12.59 -13.50 6.98
N PRO A 41 -12.89 -14.37 7.97
CA PRO A 41 -13.98 -14.12 8.93
C PRO A 41 -13.70 -12.92 9.84
N GLN A 42 -12.43 -12.49 9.88
CA GLN A 42 -11.94 -11.38 10.68
C GLN A 42 -11.67 -10.11 9.87
N ASN A 43 -11.63 -10.19 8.54
CA ASN A 43 -11.43 -9.02 7.67
C ASN A 43 -12.81 -8.40 7.39
N LYS A 44 -13.24 -7.47 8.23
CA LYS A 44 -14.45 -6.69 7.94
C LYS A 44 -14.08 -5.66 6.86
N ILE A 45 -14.47 -5.91 5.61
CA ILE A 45 -14.42 -4.86 4.59
C ILE A 45 -15.39 -3.77 5.03
N ILE A 46 -14.90 -2.55 5.14
CA ILE A 46 -15.72 -1.39 5.45
C ILE A 46 -15.64 -0.39 4.30
N GLU A 47 -16.79 0.17 3.98
CA GLU A 47 -16.89 1.34 3.14
C GLU A 47 -16.46 2.58 3.93
N LYS A 48 -15.68 3.45 3.30
CA LYS A 48 -15.27 4.76 3.79
C LYS A 48 -15.45 5.76 2.66
N GLY A 49 -16.61 6.42 2.62
CA GLY A 49 -16.98 7.23 1.46
C GLY A 49 -17.05 6.36 0.21
N SER A 50 -16.31 6.73 -0.83
CA SER A 50 -16.25 5.99 -2.10
C SER A 50 -15.25 4.83 -2.13
N CYS A 51 -14.46 4.63 -1.05
CA CYS A 51 -13.41 3.62 -1.00
C CYS A 51 -13.70 2.48 0.00
N HIS A 52 -13.03 1.35 -0.20
CA HIS A 52 -13.16 0.15 0.65
C HIS A 52 -11.83 -0.12 1.34
N CYS A 53 -11.87 -0.54 2.61
CA CYS A 53 -10.67 -0.93 3.34
C CYS A 53 -10.89 -2.16 4.22
N VAL A 54 -9.80 -2.88 4.51
CA VAL A 54 -9.82 -4.11 5.32
C VAL A 54 -9.63 -3.78 6.79
N LYS A 55 -10.71 -3.71 7.59
CA LYS A 55 -10.63 -3.37 9.02
C LYS A 55 -9.94 -4.47 9.82
N GLY A 56 -9.03 -4.08 10.72
CA GLY A 56 -8.33 -4.97 11.64
C GLY A 56 -6.93 -5.38 11.14
N LEU A 57 -6.30 -6.30 11.86
CA LEU A 57 -5.02 -6.87 11.42
C LEU A 57 -5.27 -7.80 10.24
N CYS A 58 -4.51 -7.61 9.15
CA CYS A 58 -4.67 -8.41 7.94
C CYS A 58 -4.46 -9.90 8.25
N HIS A 59 -5.50 -10.73 8.02
CA HIS A 59 -5.42 -12.18 8.24
C HIS A 59 -4.30 -12.87 7.44
N PHE A 60 -3.91 -12.30 6.31
CA PHE A 60 -2.86 -12.86 5.48
C PHE A 60 -1.45 -12.52 5.94
N LEU A 61 -1.27 -11.68 6.96
CA LEU A 61 0.04 -11.46 7.58
C LEU A 61 0.37 -12.67 8.45
N ASP A 62 1.44 -13.39 8.11
CA ASP A 62 2.02 -14.37 9.01
C ASP A 62 2.78 -13.64 10.12
N ARG A 63 2.45 -13.93 11.37
CA ARG A 63 3.06 -13.26 12.54
C ARG A 63 4.37 -13.90 12.95
N SER A 64 4.69 -15.09 12.46
CA SER A 64 5.95 -15.77 12.78
C SER A 64 7.13 -15.12 12.04
N ASP A 65 6.93 -14.69 10.79
CA ASP A 65 7.96 -14.11 9.93
C ASP A 65 7.64 -12.69 9.43
N PHE A 66 6.46 -12.14 9.75
CA PHE A 66 5.96 -10.85 9.26
C PHE A 66 5.85 -10.76 7.73
N LEU A 67 5.70 -11.89 7.04
CA LEU A 67 5.46 -11.95 5.60
C LEU A 67 3.99 -12.24 5.30
N CYS A 68 3.49 -11.70 4.18
CA CYS A 68 2.11 -11.92 3.78
C CYS A 68 1.96 -13.16 2.87
N LYS A 69 1.02 -14.05 3.24
CA LYS A 69 0.71 -15.35 2.62
C LYS A 69 0.11 -15.27 1.21
N ILE A 70 -0.45 -14.12 0.81
CA ILE A 70 -1.11 -13.94 -0.51
C ILE A 70 -0.30 -13.07 -1.46
N TYR A 71 1.02 -13.28 -1.57
CA TYR A 71 1.93 -12.35 -2.27
C TYR A 71 1.43 -11.88 -3.65
N LYS A 72 0.88 -12.79 -4.47
CA LYS A 72 0.38 -12.47 -5.82
C LYS A 72 -0.93 -11.66 -5.84
N ASN A 73 -1.78 -11.85 -4.84
CA ASN A 73 -3.12 -11.25 -4.75
C ASN A 73 -3.20 -10.16 -3.67
N ARG A 74 -2.04 -9.63 -3.24
CA ARG A 74 -1.98 -8.51 -2.30
C ARG A 74 -2.79 -7.33 -2.86
N PRO A 75 -3.48 -6.55 -2.01
CA PRO A 75 -4.12 -5.31 -2.43
C PRO A 75 -3.14 -4.40 -3.17
N ILE A 76 -3.64 -3.59 -4.09
CA ILE A 76 -2.82 -2.67 -4.88
C ILE A 76 -2.04 -1.73 -3.98
N ASP A 77 -2.68 -1.27 -2.91
CA ASP A 77 -2.09 -0.45 -1.86
C ASP A 77 -0.87 -1.14 -1.21
N CYS A 78 -0.94 -2.46 -1.02
CA CYS A 78 0.16 -3.26 -0.47
C CYS A 78 1.24 -3.60 -1.52
N ARG A 79 0.86 -3.76 -2.80
CA ARG A 79 1.79 -4.07 -3.90
C ARG A 79 2.61 -2.86 -4.35
N THR A 80 2.08 -1.67 -4.13
CA THR A 80 2.70 -0.41 -4.56
C THR A 80 3.44 0.30 -3.44
N TYR A 81 3.14 -0.01 -2.17
CA TYR A 81 3.89 0.50 -1.02
C TYR A 81 5.41 0.34 -1.21
N PRO A 82 6.24 1.38 -0.97
CA PRO A 82 5.94 2.64 -0.28
C PRO A 82 5.48 3.78 -1.20
N VAL A 83 5.02 3.49 -2.42
CA VAL A 83 4.48 4.48 -3.36
C VAL A 83 2.96 4.57 -3.23
N PHE A 84 2.45 5.79 -3.12
CA PHE A 84 1.05 6.13 -2.89
C PHE A 84 0.54 7.03 -4.00
N ILE A 85 -0.76 6.95 -4.29
CA ILE A 85 -1.45 7.91 -5.15
C ILE A 85 -2.12 9.00 -4.29
N GLY A 86 -2.19 10.22 -4.80
CA GLY A 86 -2.95 11.30 -4.18
C GLY A 86 -3.25 12.43 -5.14
N ILE A 87 -3.77 13.53 -4.60
CA ILE A 87 -4.15 14.74 -5.30
C ILE A 87 -3.38 15.93 -4.70
N LYS A 88 -2.78 16.73 -5.58
CA LYS A 88 -2.17 18.02 -5.24
C LYS A 88 -2.51 19.01 -6.35
N ASN A 89 -3.00 20.20 -5.98
CA ASN A 89 -3.40 21.24 -6.95
C ASN A 89 -4.32 20.71 -8.06
N GLN A 90 -5.35 19.94 -7.67
CA GLN A 90 -6.33 19.29 -8.57
C GLN A 90 -5.74 18.29 -9.57
N LYS A 91 -4.48 17.88 -9.41
CA LYS A 91 -3.83 16.88 -10.27
C LYS A 91 -3.50 15.63 -9.48
N ILE A 92 -3.60 14.48 -10.14
CA ILE A 92 -3.12 13.22 -9.59
C ILE A 92 -1.60 13.28 -9.49
N VAL A 93 -1.08 12.97 -8.32
CA VAL A 93 0.35 12.90 -8.01
C VAL A 93 0.66 11.58 -7.30
N TYR A 94 1.95 11.26 -7.23
CA TYR A 94 2.43 10.08 -6.51
C TYR A 94 3.36 10.52 -5.40
N PHE A 95 3.15 9.93 -4.23
CA PHE A 95 3.94 10.16 -3.04
C PHE A 95 4.75 8.92 -2.69
N ILE A 96 5.84 9.11 -1.94
CA ILE A 96 6.61 8.03 -1.34
C ILE A 96 6.68 8.24 0.17
N ASP A 97 6.46 7.16 0.92
CA ASP A 97 6.55 7.19 2.40
C ASP A 97 7.99 7.05 2.87
N GLN A 98 8.55 8.14 3.39
CA GLN A 98 9.91 8.19 3.92
C GLN A 98 10.09 7.43 5.24
N LYS A 99 9.01 7.02 5.92
CA LYS A 99 9.12 6.20 7.13
C LYS A 99 9.49 4.74 6.81
N CYS A 100 9.24 4.28 5.58
CA CYS A 100 9.55 2.92 5.14
C CYS A 100 11.07 2.65 5.14
N PRO A 101 11.58 1.61 5.82
CA PRO A 101 13.02 1.29 5.82
C PRO A 101 13.59 1.01 4.44
N VAL A 102 12.80 0.44 3.52
CA VAL A 102 13.21 0.24 2.12
C VAL A 102 13.52 1.58 1.43
N VAL A 103 12.80 2.65 1.78
CA VAL A 103 13.05 4.01 1.27
C VAL A 103 14.24 4.62 1.97
N LYS A 104 14.28 4.56 3.32
CA LYS A 104 15.40 5.10 4.12
C LYS A 104 16.75 4.52 3.74
N ASN A 105 16.78 3.21 3.49
CA ASN A 105 17.98 2.48 3.11
C ASN A 105 18.26 2.54 1.59
N LYS A 106 17.53 3.36 0.84
CA LYS A 106 17.69 3.56 -0.62
C LYS A 106 17.64 2.26 -1.44
N LEU A 107 16.83 1.30 -0.99
CA LEU A 107 16.67 0.00 -1.63
C LEU A 107 15.57 0.01 -2.71
N ILE A 108 14.73 1.05 -2.74
CA ILE A 108 13.74 1.24 -3.79
C ILE A 108 14.42 1.78 -5.06
N THR A 109 14.13 1.14 -6.19
CA THR A 109 14.69 1.53 -7.49
C THR A 109 13.69 2.38 -8.28
N LYS A 110 14.17 3.22 -9.19
CA LYS A 110 13.29 3.91 -10.15
C LYS A 110 12.39 2.94 -10.90
N LYS A 111 12.92 1.77 -11.31
CA LYS A 111 12.13 0.71 -11.98
C LYS A 111 10.95 0.22 -11.11
N TYR A 112 11.14 0.10 -9.80
CA TYR A 112 10.05 -0.26 -8.89
C TYR A 112 9.01 0.84 -8.82
N ILE A 113 9.44 2.09 -8.68
CA ILE A 113 8.55 3.26 -8.63
C ILE A 113 7.72 3.36 -9.92
N ASP A 114 8.37 3.25 -11.08
CA ASP A 114 7.70 3.25 -12.39
C ASP A 114 6.67 2.11 -12.48
N SER A 115 7.01 0.91 -11.99
CA SER A 115 6.08 -0.22 -11.94
C SER A 115 4.89 0.02 -10.99
N ALA A 116 5.12 0.63 -9.83
CA ALA A 116 4.07 0.96 -8.87
C ALA A 116 3.10 2.01 -9.43
N ILE A 117 3.63 3.05 -10.07
CA ILE A 117 2.85 4.06 -10.79
C ILE A 117 2.06 3.42 -11.93
N GLY A 118 2.68 2.50 -12.69
CA GLY A 118 2.00 1.75 -13.75
C GLY A 118 0.83 0.93 -13.23
N LEU A 119 0.96 0.29 -12.07
CA LEU A 119 -0.14 -0.44 -11.41
C LEU A 119 -1.29 0.49 -11.03
N TRP A 120 -0.99 1.65 -10.44
CA TRP A 120 -2.01 2.66 -10.12
C TRP A 120 -2.71 3.17 -11.37
N ARG A 121 -1.98 3.47 -12.46
CA ARG A 121 -2.57 3.91 -13.73
C ARG A 121 -3.48 2.86 -14.35
N LYS A 122 -3.08 1.58 -14.29
CA LYS A 122 -3.89 0.47 -14.83
C LYS A 122 -5.18 0.25 -14.03
N ASN A 123 -5.17 0.55 -12.74
CA ASN A 123 -6.29 0.36 -11.83
C ASN A 123 -6.77 1.71 -11.27
N MET A 124 -6.76 2.74 -12.11
CA MET A 124 -6.94 4.13 -11.69
C MET A 124 -8.28 4.29 -10.94
N PRO A 125 -8.27 4.63 -9.64
CA PRO A 125 -9.49 4.91 -8.92
C PRO A 125 -10.10 6.24 -9.38
N SER A 126 -11.37 6.48 -9.02
CA SER A 126 -11.99 7.77 -9.26
C SER A 126 -11.28 8.88 -8.47
N PHE A 127 -11.41 10.12 -8.92
CA PHE A 127 -10.85 11.27 -8.21
C PHE A 127 -11.39 11.40 -6.78
N GLU A 128 -12.67 11.06 -6.59
CA GLU A 128 -13.31 10.99 -5.29
C GLU A 128 -12.67 9.92 -4.39
N TRP A 129 -12.43 8.72 -4.93
CA TRP A 129 -11.76 7.64 -4.20
C TRP A 129 -10.36 8.06 -3.76
N ILE A 130 -9.58 8.69 -4.65
CA ILE A 130 -8.21 9.14 -4.33
C ILE A 130 -8.25 10.20 -3.21
N ARG A 131 -9.25 11.09 -3.24
CA ARG A 131 -9.45 12.11 -2.21
C ARG A 131 -9.78 11.48 -0.86
N ASP A 132 -10.69 10.51 -0.82
CA ASP A 132 -11.06 9.80 0.41
C ASP A 132 -9.87 9.00 0.97
N TYR A 133 -9.13 8.32 0.09
CA TYR A 133 -7.90 7.60 0.42
C TYR A 133 -6.85 8.51 1.06
N GLN A 134 -6.58 9.66 0.43
CA GLN A 134 -5.59 10.64 0.90
C GLN A 134 -6.03 11.35 2.19
N ASN A 135 -7.32 11.49 2.46
CA ASN A 135 -7.81 12.14 3.68
C ASN A 135 -8.12 11.16 4.81
N GLY A 136 -8.09 9.85 4.53
CA GLY A 136 -8.30 8.82 5.52
C GLY A 136 -7.23 8.82 6.62
N ASP A 137 -7.53 8.18 7.74
CA ASP A 137 -6.60 8.07 8.89
C ASP A 137 -5.24 7.45 8.53
N ALA A 138 -5.17 6.81 7.37
CA ALA A 138 -3.97 6.22 6.83
C ALA A 138 -2.93 7.26 6.48
N ALA A 139 -3.35 8.24 5.69
CA ALA A 139 -2.48 9.28 5.18
C ALA A 139 -1.80 10.08 6.30
N LYS A 140 -2.49 10.25 7.44
CA LYS A 140 -1.99 10.99 8.62
C LYS A 140 -0.77 10.35 9.27
N ASN A 141 -0.54 9.05 9.06
CA ASN A 141 0.56 8.32 9.70
C ASN A 141 1.85 8.32 8.88
N TYR A 142 1.84 8.83 7.65
CA TYR A 142 2.98 8.81 6.75
C TYR A 142 3.78 10.10 6.73
N ASP A 143 5.01 9.97 6.26
CA ASP A 143 5.84 11.11 5.88
C ASP A 143 6.02 11.09 4.37
N PHE A 144 5.19 11.85 3.68
CA PHE A 144 5.08 11.80 2.22
C PHE A 144 5.92 12.89 1.57
N VAL A 145 6.74 12.47 0.59
CA VAL A 145 7.31 13.39 -0.40
C VAL A 145 6.83 13.03 -1.79
N LEU A 146 6.79 14.00 -2.70
CA LEU A 146 6.46 13.72 -4.09
C LEU A 146 7.54 12.80 -4.69
N VAL A 147 7.10 11.83 -5.50
CA VAL A 147 8.03 10.95 -6.22
C VAL A 147 9.01 11.75 -7.09
N GLU A 148 8.56 12.85 -7.69
CA GLU A 148 9.41 13.73 -8.49
C GLU A 148 10.53 14.36 -7.66
N ASP A 149 10.24 14.74 -6.41
CA ASP A 149 11.25 15.31 -5.51
C ASP A 149 12.17 14.21 -4.94
N TYR A 150 11.68 12.99 -4.75
CA TYR A 150 12.47 11.85 -4.29
C TYR A 150 13.51 11.36 -5.32
N LEU A 151 13.21 11.51 -6.61
CA LEU A 151 14.07 11.03 -7.70
C LEU A 151 15.15 12.04 -8.14
N ARG A 152 15.14 13.26 -7.59
CA ARG A 152 16.18 14.28 -7.82
C ARG A 152 17.41 13.99 -6.97
#